data_AF-A0A813DEC3-F1
#
_entry.id   AF-A0A813DEC3-F1
#
_cell.length_a   1.000
_cell.length_b   1.000
_cell.length_c   1.000
_cell.angle_alpha   90.00
_cell.angle_beta   90.00
_cell.angle_gamma   90.00
#
_symmetry.space_group_name_H-M   'P 1'
#
loop_
_entity.id
_entity.type
_entity.pdbx_description
1 polymer ?
#
loop_
_entity_poly.entity_id
_entity_poly.type
_entity_poly.pdbx_seq_one_letter_code
_entity_poly.pdbx_strand_id
1 'polypeptide(L)'
;EGEFNYPPTSCGFTDKESLLIRQMSGSSSTSLARYADPAQTLIFLDWDDTLFPTTELFDCWSLPKGILRRRQPEVATAAAEADEETELPSEESMESLGSASTLSSPVQKPAANDSNNKTRHSLTSTTTTGSIATTTGSTSNNNTRHSFASTTATARGSTTSLPQTMDPITSEQTTAEHPNTGKQQPRRKAGVFNNLVVRLMRRIFSRDPTRKVASCGVEECRQIVEEEGDVKALVEVEADVKELEVGVDVKELEGEEEEEKKEEEDEEESEEEDLSEWCFPDSELTAEQEALLKDWQCALFQCLTTACTLSTQVVIVTNSSRPWVETCVDKFAPNCKKFFAKSADLTGSIKVVYARDVFHQMRRKRKNSGSSGLPVKRSMAGCHLELTEELTRAKFHAMLREAKAFYRRYKGQSWKNILSIGDMLYEHHAVTEMGIQRHAGTPGRGSREQLRVKSLLLPENPRISELTLSLRFSRRMLPVYVRFDGDLDLNLQDCVDPLHLISQALSMPEVLGTDFPRHAWGIGKAPECKEELRKALADLDEVVQFFTTPF
;
A
#
# COMPACT_ATOMS: atom_id res chain seq x y z
N GLU A 1 -10.93 -63.48 16.16
CA GLU A 1 -9.86 -63.98 15.27
C GLU A 1 -9.93 -63.19 13.97
N GLY A 2 -8.89 -62.40 13.67
CA GLY A 2 -8.86 -61.49 12.52
C GLY A 2 -7.89 -60.33 12.74
N GLU A 3 -6.62 -60.64 13.02
CA GLU A 3 -5.53 -59.67 13.12
C GLU A 3 -5.09 -59.19 11.74
N PHE A 4 -5.12 -57.88 11.51
CA PHE A 4 -4.51 -57.24 10.34
C PHE A 4 -3.09 -56.79 10.71
N ASN A 5 -2.10 -57.49 10.15
CA ASN A 5 -0.67 -57.12 10.20
C ASN A 5 -0.36 -56.03 9.17
N TYR A 6 0.23 -54.91 9.61
CA TYR A 6 0.95 -53.98 8.74
C TYR A 6 2.47 -54.17 8.93
N PRO A 7 3.28 -54.13 7.85
CA PRO A 7 4.73 -54.25 7.94
C PRO A 7 5.37 -52.94 8.40
N PRO A 8 6.55 -52.98 9.06
CA PRO A 8 7.30 -51.77 9.40
C PRO A 8 8.07 -51.28 8.17
N THR A 9 7.72 -50.09 7.66
CA THR A 9 8.56 -49.35 6.72
C THR A 9 9.64 -48.60 7.48
N SER A 10 10.86 -49.13 7.45
CA SER A 10 12.06 -48.39 7.84
C SER A 10 12.46 -47.45 6.69
N CYS A 11 12.19 -46.15 6.83
CA CYS A 11 12.88 -45.12 6.05
C CYS A 11 14.01 -44.55 6.91
N GLY A 12 15.25 -44.80 6.47
CA GLY A 12 16.44 -44.20 7.05
C GLY A 12 16.48 -42.72 6.70
N PHE A 13 16.21 -41.87 7.68
CA PHE A 13 16.50 -40.44 7.61
C PHE A 13 18.00 -40.24 7.88
N THR A 14 18.66 -39.49 7.01
CA THR A 14 20.10 -39.19 7.12
C THR A 14 20.32 -37.96 8.00
N ASP A 15 21.35 -38.02 8.85
CA ASP A 15 21.79 -37.04 9.85
C ASP A 15 22.22 -35.66 9.28
N LYS A 16 21.31 -34.94 8.63
CA LYS A 16 21.53 -33.53 8.22
C LYS A 16 20.52 -32.53 8.81
N GLU A 17 19.43 -32.99 9.43
CA GLU A 17 18.46 -32.11 10.11
C GLU A 17 18.84 -31.71 11.54
N SER A 18 19.78 -32.43 12.17
CA SER A 18 20.18 -32.19 13.56
C SER A 18 21.08 -30.96 13.78
N LEU A 19 21.48 -30.27 12.69
CA LEU A 19 22.30 -29.05 12.75
C LEU A 19 21.50 -27.74 12.69
N LEU A 20 20.23 -27.76 12.25
CA LEU A 20 19.36 -26.58 12.26
C LEU A 20 18.58 -26.41 13.58
N ILE A 21 18.43 -27.48 14.36
CA ILE A 21 17.61 -27.45 15.59
C ILE A 21 18.42 -27.01 16.84
N ARG A 22 19.76 -26.98 16.77
CA ARG A 22 20.60 -26.76 17.97
C ARG A 22 20.93 -25.29 18.30
N GLN A 23 20.35 -24.32 17.60
CA GLN A 23 20.63 -22.89 17.82
C GLN A 23 19.59 -22.12 18.67
N MET A 24 18.52 -22.76 19.14
CA MET A 24 17.41 -22.04 19.82
C MET A 24 17.34 -22.20 21.35
N SER A 25 18.29 -22.89 21.99
CA SER A 25 18.24 -23.12 23.45
C SER A 25 19.21 -22.21 24.20
N GLY A 26 18.80 -20.96 24.43
CA GLY A 26 19.60 -19.99 25.20
C GLY A 26 18.86 -18.70 25.56
N SER A 27 17.81 -18.79 26.38
CA SER A 27 17.36 -17.76 27.33
C SER A 27 17.11 -16.29 26.87
N SER A 28 16.92 -16.03 25.57
CA SER A 28 16.42 -14.74 25.05
C SER A 28 15.18 -14.86 24.15
N SER A 29 14.64 -16.07 23.96
CA SER A 29 13.56 -16.35 22.98
C SER A 29 12.19 -15.77 23.35
N THR A 30 11.96 -15.33 24.60
CA THR A 30 10.64 -14.86 25.03
C THR A 30 10.30 -13.44 24.56
N SER A 31 11.29 -12.62 24.22
CA SER A 31 11.05 -11.25 23.70
C SER A 31 10.88 -11.20 22.18
N LEU A 32 11.50 -12.14 21.45
CA LEU A 32 11.42 -12.23 19.99
C LEU A 32 10.02 -12.67 19.54
N ALA A 33 9.37 -13.63 20.19
CA ALA A 33 8.07 -14.14 19.74
C ALA A 33 6.88 -13.14 19.84
N ARG A 34 7.06 -11.98 20.48
CA ARG A 34 5.95 -11.03 20.73
C ARG A 34 5.68 -10.04 19.61
N TYR A 35 6.50 -9.95 18.56
CA TYR A 35 6.24 -8.98 17.48
C TYR A 35 4.89 -9.22 16.77
N ALA A 36 4.42 -10.47 16.77
CA ALA A 36 3.13 -10.87 16.18
C ALA A 36 1.94 -10.70 17.15
N ASP A 37 2.17 -10.20 18.37
CA ASP A 37 1.10 -9.83 19.28
C ASP A 37 0.24 -8.73 18.62
N PRO A 38 -1.10 -8.83 18.63
CA PRO A 38 -1.98 -7.78 18.15
C PRO A 38 -1.69 -6.39 18.73
N ALA A 39 -1.16 -6.31 19.96
CA ALA A 39 -0.75 -5.05 20.59
C ALA A 39 0.50 -4.41 19.96
N GLN A 40 1.29 -5.18 19.20
CA GLN A 40 2.57 -4.79 18.60
C GLN A 40 2.57 -4.81 17.08
N THR A 41 1.45 -5.21 16.48
CA THR A 41 1.25 -5.22 15.03
C THR A 41 0.40 -4.02 14.64
N LEU A 42 0.82 -3.29 13.61
CA LEU A 42 0.05 -2.24 12.96
C LEU A 42 -0.24 -2.67 11.52
N ILE A 43 -1.51 -2.60 11.12
CA ILE A 43 -1.93 -2.97 9.76
C ILE A 43 -2.46 -1.72 9.06
N PHE A 44 -1.82 -1.37 7.94
CA PHE A 44 -2.30 -0.42 6.96
C PHE A 44 -2.99 -1.16 5.82
N LEU A 45 -4.18 -0.69 5.46
CA LEU A 45 -4.92 -1.14 4.29
C LEU A 45 -5.20 0.07 3.41
N ASP A 46 -5.09 -0.07 2.10
CA ASP A 46 -5.75 0.87 1.20
C ASP A 46 -7.24 0.52 1.03
N TRP A 47 -8.03 1.47 0.54
CA TRP A 47 -9.45 1.29 0.26
C TRP A 47 -9.74 1.00 -1.21
N ASP A 48 -9.30 1.87 -2.11
CA ASP A 48 -9.72 1.90 -3.50
C ASP A 48 -9.05 0.76 -4.26
N ASP A 49 -9.82 -0.12 -4.89
CA ASP A 49 -9.38 -1.32 -5.61
C ASP A 49 -8.55 -2.35 -4.79
N THR A 50 -8.22 -2.03 -3.54
CA THR A 50 -7.64 -2.96 -2.54
C THR A 50 -8.70 -3.66 -1.68
N LEU A 51 -9.68 -2.90 -1.17
CA LEU A 51 -10.78 -3.45 -0.35
C LEU A 51 -12.13 -3.26 -1.04
N PHE A 52 -12.28 -2.17 -1.78
CA PHE A 52 -13.50 -1.74 -2.44
C PHE A 52 -13.28 -1.65 -3.94
N PRO A 53 -14.09 -2.31 -4.79
CA PRO A 53 -13.86 -2.39 -6.24
C PRO A 53 -14.28 -1.09 -6.94
N THR A 54 -13.60 0.00 -6.64
CA THR A 54 -13.88 1.36 -7.12
C THR A 54 -13.90 1.39 -8.65
N THR A 55 -12.88 0.88 -9.33
CA THR A 55 -12.80 0.94 -10.78
C THR A 55 -13.89 0.10 -11.44
N GLU A 56 -14.12 -1.13 -10.98
CA GLU A 56 -15.17 -1.99 -11.54
C GLU A 56 -16.57 -1.38 -11.34
N LEU A 57 -16.86 -0.80 -10.17
CA LEU A 57 -18.17 -0.21 -9.89
C LEU A 57 -18.43 1.07 -10.68
N PHE A 58 -17.48 2.00 -10.73
CA PHE A 58 -17.75 3.32 -11.31
C PHE A 58 -17.34 3.44 -12.77
N ASP A 59 -16.30 2.72 -13.20
CA ASP A 59 -15.80 2.83 -14.56
C ASP A 59 -16.36 1.70 -15.43
N CYS A 60 -16.40 0.46 -14.94
CA CYS A 60 -16.93 -0.66 -15.72
C CYS A 60 -18.46 -0.73 -15.68
N TRP A 61 -19.08 -0.67 -14.49
CA TRP A 61 -20.54 -0.70 -14.37
C TRP A 61 -21.17 0.67 -14.62
N SER A 62 -20.35 1.71 -14.82
CA SER A 62 -20.80 3.08 -15.08
C SER A 62 -21.74 3.62 -14.00
N LEU A 63 -21.56 3.19 -12.75
CA LEU A 63 -22.31 3.79 -11.64
C LEU A 63 -21.90 5.28 -11.56
N PRO A 64 -22.87 6.22 -11.55
CA PRO A 64 -22.52 7.62 -11.61
C PRO A 64 -21.65 8.04 -10.42
N LYS A 65 -20.44 8.57 -10.65
CA LYS A 65 -19.57 9.06 -9.56
C LYS A 65 -20.21 10.22 -8.76
N GLY A 66 -21.07 11.00 -9.43
CA GLY A 66 -21.82 12.11 -8.82
C GLY A 66 -22.78 11.68 -7.73
N ILE A 67 -23.12 10.39 -7.67
CA ILE A 67 -23.84 9.77 -6.56
C ILE A 67 -23.13 9.99 -5.21
N LEU A 68 -21.82 10.19 -5.25
CA LEU A 68 -21.00 10.34 -4.05
C LEU A 68 -20.65 11.80 -3.75
N ARG A 69 -21.27 12.76 -4.47
CA ARG A 69 -21.20 14.18 -4.14
C ARG A 69 -22.36 14.55 -3.22
N ARG A 70 -22.05 15.11 -2.05
CA ARG A 70 -23.00 15.89 -1.24
C ARG A 70 -23.68 16.88 -2.18
N ARG A 71 -25.01 16.84 -2.30
CA ARG A 71 -25.77 17.98 -2.84
C ARG A 71 -25.37 19.15 -1.94
N GLN A 72 -24.56 20.07 -2.45
CA GLN A 72 -24.41 21.35 -1.80
C GLN A 72 -25.83 21.90 -1.72
N PRO A 73 -26.36 22.26 -0.53
CA PRO A 73 -27.62 22.97 -0.48
C PRO A 73 -27.46 24.13 -1.44
N GLU A 74 -28.28 24.19 -2.49
CA GLU A 74 -28.39 25.39 -3.29
C GLU A 74 -28.77 26.46 -2.28
N VAL A 75 -27.81 27.30 -1.90
CA VAL A 75 -28.06 28.48 -1.11
C VAL A 75 -29.09 29.23 -1.93
N ALA A 76 -30.35 29.09 -1.54
CA ALA A 76 -31.45 29.77 -2.18
C ALA A 76 -31.05 31.24 -2.11
N THR A 77 -30.70 31.80 -3.27
CA THR A 77 -30.57 33.23 -3.49
C THR A 77 -31.96 33.84 -3.36
N ALA A 78 -32.54 33.76 -2.17
CA ALA A 78 -33.81 34.36 -1.76
C ALA A 78 -33.55 35.67 -1.00
N ALA A 79 -32.51 36.41 -1.41
CA ALA A 79 -32.14 37.70 -0.84
C ALA A 79 -31.91 38.77 -1.92
N ALA A 80 -32.71 38.75 -2.99
CA ALA A 80 -32.68 39.79 -4.02
C ALA A 80 -34.07 40.27 -4.51
N GLU A 81 -35.16 39.93 -3.83
CA GLU A 81 -36.50 40.48 -4.13
C GLU A 81 -37.15 41.03 -2.85
N ALA A 82 -36.53 42.05 -2.28
CA ALA A 82 -37.17 42.92 -1.29
C ALA A 82 -36.46 44.28 -1.29
N ASP A 83 -36.64 45.05 -2.36
CA ASP A 83 -36.56 46.52 -2.36
C ASP A 83 -36.79 47.05 -3.78
N GLU A 84 -38.07 47.15 -4.21
CA GLU A 84 -38.47 48.16 -5.20
C GLU A 84 -39.99 48.42 -5.15
N GLU A 85 -40.48 48.98 -4.03
CA GLU A 85 -41.69 49.80 -4.04
C GLU A 85 -41.27 51.26 -4.00
N THR A 86 -41.25 51.93 -5.15
CA THR A 86 -41.41 53.38 -5.22
C THR A 86 -42.28 53.72 -6.43
N GLU A 87 -43.50 54.12 -6.12
CA GLU A 87 -44.55 54.54 -7.02
C GLU A 87 -44.29 55.91 -7.70
N LEU A 88 -44.53 55.95 -9.02
CA LEU A 88 -45.23 56.99 -9.83
C LEU A 88 -44.48 58.29 -10.28
N PRO A 89 -44.95 59.01 -11.34
CA PRO A 89 -45.92 58.68 -12.41
C PRO A 89 -45.57 59.11 -13.86
N SER A 90 -46.30 58.50 -14.82
CA SER A 90 -46.90 59.04 -16.08
C SER A 90 -46.09 59.90 -17.08
N GLU A 91 -46.05 59.50 -18.36
CA GLU A 91 -46.92 60.02 -19.44
C GLU A 91 -46.51 59.53 -20.85
N GLU A 92 -47.54 59.26 -21.65
CA GLU A 92 -47.73 59.44 -23.10
C GLU A 92 -46.77 58.86 -24.17
N SER A 93 -47.44 58.06 -25.04
CA SER A 93 -47.35 58.04 -26.52
C SER A 93 -46.27 57.15 -27.17
N MET A 94 -46.43 56.53 -28.34
CA MET A 94 -47.39 56.67 -29.44
C MET A 94 -47.33 55.38 -30.31
N GLU A 95 -48.35 55.25 -31.17
CA GLU A 95 -48.73 54.20 -32.11
C GLU A 95 -47.67 53.65 -33.10
N SER A 96 -47.97 52.48 -33.70
CA SER A 96 -47.91 52.19 -35.15
C SER A 96 -47.47 50.74 -35.46
N LEU A 97 -48.41 49.81 -35.75
CA LEU A 97 -48.80 49.31 -37.10
C LEU A 97 -47.74 48.49 -37.87
N GLY A 98 -48.13 47.29 -38.33
CA GLY A 98 -47.42 46.57 -39.40
C GLY A 98 -47.79 45.09 -39.55
N SER A 99 -48.69 44.80 -40.49
CA SER A 99 -49.36 43.51 -40.77
C SER A 99 -48.65 42.59 -41.79
N ALA A 100 -49.22 41.39 -41.96
CA ALA A 100 -49.19 40.45 -43.12
C ALA A 100 -48.10 39.34 -43.12
N SER A 101 -48.44 38.05 -42.91
CA SER A 101 -48.91 37.01 -43.87
C SER A 101 -47.94 36.79 -45.07
N THR A 102 -47.46 35.60 -45.47
CA THR A 102 -48.22 34.43 -45.97
C THR A 102 -47.24 33.27 -46.37
N LEU A 103 -47.67 32.01 -46.18
CA LEU A 103 -47.48 30.77 -47.01
C LEU A 103 -46.12 30.32 -47.59
N SER A 104 -45.75 29.04 -47.33
CA SER A 104 -45.69 27.93 -48.34
C SER A 104 -44.54 26.91 -48.11
N SER A 105 -44.91 25.69 -47.69
CA SER A 105 -44.58 24.33 -48.17
C SER A 105 -43.18 23.89 -48.69
N PRO A 106 -42.92 22.54 -48.70
CA PRO A 106 -41.60 21.95 -48.45
C PRO A 106 -40.87 21.45 -49.71
N VAL A 107 -39.54 21.28 -49.60
CA VAL A 107 -38.68 20.72 -50.67
C VAL A 107 -37.89 19.52 -50.18
N GLN A 108 -37.97 18.46 -50.99
CA GLN A 108 -37.31 17.17 -50.91
C GLN A 108 -35.77 17.25 -50.97
N LYS A 109 -35.08 16.35 -50.26
CA LYS A 109 -33.65 16.04 -50.46
C LYS A 109 -33.49 14.76 -51.27
N PRO A 110 -32.60 14.71 -52.28
CA PRO A 110 -32.21 13.48 -52.94
C PRO A 110 -30.93 12.87 -52.34
N ALA A 111 -30.75 11.60 -52.66
CA ALA A 111 -29.70 10.68 -52.26
C ALA A 111 -28.41 10.76 -53.12
N ALA A 112 -27.42 9.97 -52.68
CA ALA A 112 -26.28 9.38 -53.42
C ALA A 112 -24.93 10.14 -53.46
N ASN A 113 -23.95 9.63 -52.68
CA ASN A 113 -22.67 9.05 -53.13
C ASN A 113 -21.83 8.72 -51.88
N ASP A 114 -21.48 7.49 -51.52
CA ASP A 114 -20.70 6.40 -52.15
C ASP A 114 -19.19 6.45 -51.84
N SER A 115 -18.65 5.27 -51.50
CA SER A 115 -17.24 4.82 -51.44
C SER A 115 -16.27 5.34 -50.35
N ASN A 116 -15.97 4.48 -49.35
CA ASN A 116 -14.74 3.66 -49.30
C ASN A 116 -14.51 3.04 -47.89
N ASN A 117 -14.67 1.72 -47.76
CA ASN A 117 -13.94 0.96 -46.73
C ASN A 117 -13.67 -0.48 -47.21
N LYS A 118 -12.38 -0.80 -47.40
CA LYS A 118 -11.76 -2.11 -47.65
C LYS A 118 -10.76 -2.26 -46.50
N THR A 119 -10.71 -3.31 -45.69
CA THR A 119 -10.45 -4.71 -46.07
C THR A 119 -10.72 -5.61 -44.86
N ARG A 120 -11.46 -6.71 -45.05
CA ARG A 120 -11.66 -7.82 -44.10
C ARG A 120 -10.83 -9.01 -44.57
N HIS A 121 -10.08 -9.65 -43.68
CA HIS A 121 -9.60 -11.03 -43.88
C HIS A 121 -10.65 -12.00 -43.34
N SER A 122 -11.05 -12.94 -44.19
CA SER A 122 -11.88 -14.11 -43.89
C SER A 122 -10.98 -15.34 -43.91
N LEU A 123 -11.08 -16.20 -42.90
CA LEU A 123 -10.65 -17.59 -43.01
C LEU A 123 -11.81 -18.50 -42.60
N THR A 124 -12.17 -19.32 -43.57
CA THR A 124 -13.27 -20.29 -43.60
C THR A 124 -12.91 -21.55 -42.83
N SER A 125 -13.88 -22.01 -42.03
CA SER A 125 -13.98 -23.34 -41.45
C SER A 125 -14.19 -24.40 -42.54
N THR A 126 -13.46 -25.51 -42.46
CA THR A 126 -13.77 -26.74 -43.18
C THR A 126 -13.81 -27.91 -42.20
N THR A 127 -14.98 -28.54 -42.16
CA THR A 127 -15.31 -29.80 -41.51
C THR A 127 -14.64 -30.96 -42.26
N THR A 128 -13.99 -31.88 -41.56
CA THR A 128 -13.68 -33.21 -42.11
C THR A 128 -13.81 -34.26 -41.01
N THR A 129 -14.81 -35.11 -41.20
CA THR A 129 -15.08 -36.36 -40.47
C THR A 129 -14.08 -37.44 -40.88
N GLY A 130 -13.56 -38.23 -39.92
CA GLY A 130 -12.72 -39.40 -40.21
C GLY A 130 -12.49 -40.32 -39.00
N SER A 131 -13.04 -41.52 -39.11
CA SER A 131 -13.05 -42.71 -38.22
C SER A 131 -11.80 -43.11 -37.41
N ILE A 132 -12.10 -43.58 -36.19
CA ILE A 132 -11.74 -44.85 -35.53
C ILE A 132 -10.55 -45.65 -36.11
N ALA A 133 -9.52 -45.85 -35.27
CA ALA A 133 -8.82 -47.14 -35.11
C ALA A 133 -8.09 -47.20 -33.75
N THR A 134 -8.46 -48.20 -32.94
CA THR A 134 -7.75 -48.70 -31.77
C THR A 134 -6.53 -49.53 -32.16
N THR A 135 -5.36 -49.25 -31.58
CA THR A 135 -4.31 -50.27 -31.43
C THR A 135 -3.47 -50.05 -30.17
N THR A 136 -3.45 -51.09 -29.35
CA THR A 136 -2.55 -51.39 -28.23
C THR A 136 -1.08 -51.45 -28.64
N GLY A 137 -0.15 -51.10 -27.74
CA GLY A 137 1.28 -51.41 -27.94
C GLY A 137 2.22 -50.86 -26.85
N SER A 138 2.78 -51.78 -26.07
CA SER A 138 3.65 -51.61 -24.90
C SER A 138 5.08 -51.11 -25.18
N THR A 139 5.71 -50.64 -24.08
CA THR A 139 7.13 -50.78 -23.69
C THR A 139 8.24 -50.18 -24.56
N SER A 140 9.03 -49.27 -23.97
CA SER A 140 10.49 -49.43 -23.89
C SER A 140 11.12 -48.42 -22.91
N ASN A 141 11.90 -48.97 -21.98
CA ASN A 141 12.94 -48.30 -21.20
C ASN A 141 13.87 -47.45 -22.07
N ASN A 142 14.46 -46.40 -21.48
CA ASN A 142 15.90 -46.18 -21.59
C ASN A 142 16.45 -45.36 -20.40
N ASN A 143 17.34 -46.03 -19.67
CA ASN A 143 18.29 -45.47 -18.73
C ASN A 143 19.36 -44.68 -19.47
N THR A 144 19.69 -43.47 -19.00
CA THR A 144 21.00 -42.86 -19.29
C THR A 144 21.63 -42.38 -17.99
N ARG A 145 22.63 -43.16 -17.55
CA ARG A 145 23.59 -42.85 -16.49
C ARG A 145 24.48 -41.68 -16.92
N HIS A 146 24.67 -40.70 -16.05
CA HIS A 146 25.87 -39.88 -16.04
C HIS A 146 26.61 -40.06 -14.71
N SER A 147 27.85 -40.52 -14.82
CA SER A 147 28.86 -40.67 -13.78
C SER A 147 29.93 -39.60 -13.98
N PHE A 148 30.31 -38.83 -12.95
CA PHE A 148 31.64 -38.25 -12.74
C PHE A 148 31.72 -37.84 -11.26
N ALA A 149 32.44 -38.61 -10.44
CA ALA A 149 33.83 -38.41 -10.02
C ALA A 149 33.96 -37.44 -8.83
N SER A 150 34.12 -38.05 -7.65
CA SER A 150 34.48 -37.43 -6.38
C SER A 150 36.00 -37.46 -6.24
N THR A 151 36.63 -36.31 -5.95
CA THR A 151 38.05 -36.24 -5.62
C THR A 151 38.20 -35.75 -4.18
N THR A 152 38.64 -36.65 -3.32
CA THR A 152 39.12 -36.42 -1.96
C THR A 152 40.48 -35.73 -1.98
N ALA A 153 40.67 -34.71 -1.15
CA ALA A 153 42.00 -34.23 -0.75
C ALA A 153 42.03 -33.99 0.76
N THR A 154 43.06 -34.55 1.39
CA THR A 154 43.26 -34.72 2.83
C THR A 154 44.46 -33.88 3.28
N ALA A 155 44.45 -33.47 4.55
CA ALA A 155 45.59 -33.06 5.41
C ALA A 155 46.09 -31.61 5.21
N ARG A 156 46.58 -30.83 6.21
CA ARG A 156 47.09 -30.97 7.58
C ARG A 156 46.76 -29.62 8.30
N GLY A 157 46.42 -29.52 9.58
CA GLY A 157 47.26 -29.79 10.75
C GLY A 157 48.21 -28.62 11.05
N SER A 158 47.90 -27.77 12.04
CA SER A 158 48.87 -27.24 13.02
C SER A 158 48.22 -26.31 14.05
N THR A 159 48.31 -26.76 15.30
CA THR A 159 48.03 -26.10 16.57
C THR A 159 49.26 -25.35 17.08
N THR A 160 49.10 -24.15 17.62
CA THR A 160 50.02 -23.60 18.63
C THR A 160 49.29 -22.65 19.58
N SER A 161 49.63 -22.78 20.86
CA SER A 161 48.95 -22.29 22.05
C SER A 161 49.83 -21.30 22.84
N LEU A 162 49.19 -20.24 23.40
CA LEU A 162 49.49 -19.50 24.67
C LEU A 162 50.86 -18.78 24.84
N PRO A 163 51.06 -17.86 25.84
CA PRO A 163 50.21 -17.40 26.96
C PRO A 163 49.99 -15.85 27.01
N GLN A 164 48.90 -15.29 27.55
CA GLN A 164 48.54 -14.94 28.95
C GLN A 164 49.34 -13.82 29.70
N THR A 165 48.56 -12.83 30.16
CA THR A 165 48.65 -11.92 31.35
C THR A 165 49.64 -10.74 31.40
N MET A 166 49.11 -9.52 31.60
CA MET A 166 49.30 -8.66 32.79
C MET A 166 48.46 -7.36 32.70
N ASP A 167 48.12 -6.85 33.89
CA ASP A 167 47.01 -5.97 34.28
C ASP A 167 47.39 -4.46 34.37
N PRO A 168 46.50 -3.54 34.83
CA PRO A 168 46.41 -2.14 34.37
C PRO A 168 47.15 -1.11 35.24
N ILE A 169 47.40 0.08 34.67
CA ILE A 169 47.88 1.27 35.41
C ILE A 169 46.87 2.42 35.27
N THR A 170 46.74 3.11 36.40
CA THR A 170 45.80 4.14 36.86
C THR A 170 46.00 5.54 36.28
N SER A 171 44.89 6.29 36.28
CA SER A 171 44.70 7.72 36.63
C SER A 171 45.55 8.80 35.95
N GLU A 172 44.89 9.83 35.39
CA GLU A 172 45.08 11.20 35.88
C GLU A 172 43.95 12.16 35.45
N GLN A 173 43.50 12.95 36.41
CA GLN A 173 42.60 14.09 36.28
C GLN A 173 43.35 15.27 35.65
N THR A 174 42.70 16.02 34.77
CA THR A 174 43.04 17.44 34.58
C THR A 174 41.76 18.27 34.40
N THR A 175 41.58 19.17 35.36
CA THR A 175 40.71 20.35 35.35
C THR A 175 41.24 21.39 34.36
N ALA A 176 40.37 22.02 33.57
CA ALA A 176 40.64 23.35 33.03
C ALA A 176 39.34 24.08 32.67
N GLU A 177 39.37 25.38 32.94
CA GLU A 177 38.28 26.35 32.98
C GLU A 177 37.90 26.93 31.60
N HIS A 178 36.76 27.61 31.60
CA HIS A 178 36.09 28.41 30.56
C HIS A 178 36.98 29.34 29.70
N PRO A 179 36.55 29.71 28.46
CA PRO A 179 35.74 30.93 28.32
C PRO A 179 34.60 30.89 27.29
N ASN A 180 33.45 31.39 27.76
CA ASN A 180 32.48 32.26 27.10
C ASN A 180 32.84 32.74 25.66
N THR A 181 32.06 32.31 24.66
CA THR A 181 32.01 32.94 23.32
C THR A 181 30.56 33.16 22.91
N GLY A 182 30.31 34.33 22.31
CA GLY A 182 29.00 34.92 22.11
C GLY A 182 28.05 34.14 21.20
N LYS A 183 26.77 34.26 21.53
CA LYS A 183 25.64 33.79 20.73
C LYS A 183 25.61 34.50 19.36
N GLN A 184 26.09 33.85 18.31
CA GLN A 184 25.62 34.10 16.95
C GLN A 184 24.51 33.08 16.64
N GLN A 185 23.33 33.56 16.27
CA GLN A 185 22.23 32.73 15.80
C GLN A 185 22.59 32.09 14.45
N PRO A 186 22.46 30.77 14.27
CA PRO A 186 22.62 30.17 12.95
C PRO A 186 21.35 30.42 12.12
N ARG A 187 21.56 31.03 10.95
CA ARG A 187 20.55 31.18 9.90
C ARG A 187 20.23 29.80 9.32
N ARG A 188 19.04 29.28 9.61
CA ARG A 188 18.52 27.99 9.11
C ARG A 188 18.38 28.00 7.57
N LYS A 189 18.98 27.04 6.87
CA LYS A 189 18.81 26.79 5.42
C LYS A 189 18.41 25.34 5.15
N ALA A 190 17.14 25.01 5.38
CA ALA A 190 16.59 23.67 5.15
C ALA A 190 16.25 23.34 3.66
N GLY A 191 16.89 23.99 2.69
CA GLY A 191 16.57 23.86 1.25
C GLY A 191 17.66 23.26 0.36
N VAL A 192 18.79 22.84 0.95
CA VAL A 192 20.03 22.54 0.19
C VAL A 192 20.07 21.09 -0.30
N PHE A 193 19.62 20.13 0.53
CA PHE A 193 19.75 18.69 0.25
C PHE A 193 19.03 18.25 -1.04
N ASN A 194 17.76 18.65 -1.23
CA ASN A 194 17.00 18.31 -2.45
C ASN A 194 17.56 18.98 -3.72
N ASN A 195 18.20 20.14 -3.60
CA ASN A 195 18.84 20.79 -4.75
C ASN A 195 20.15 20.11 -5.16
N LEU A 196 20.84 19.47 -4.21
CA LEU A 196 22.12 18.82 -4.45
C LEU A 196 21.96 17.48 -5.16
N VAL A 197 21.03 16.64 -4.70
CA VAL A 197 20.69 15.36 -5.36
C VAL A 197 20.19 15.60 -6.79
N VAL A 198 19.33 16.60 -6.98
CA VAL A 198 18.83 16.99 -8.31
C VAL A 198 19.93 17.54 -9.21
N ARG A 199 20.92 18.28 -8.66
CA ARG A 199 22.09 18.75 -9.43
C ARG A 199 23.01 17.61 -9.83
N LEU A 200 23.25 16.65 -8.94
CA LEU A 200 24.09 15.48 -9.19
C LEU A 200 23.47 14.60 -10.27
N MET A 201 22.18 14.27 -10.13
CA MET A 201 21.41 13.52 -11.13
C MET A 201 21.42 14.21 -12.50
N ARG A 202 21.21 15.54 -12.55
CA ARG A 202 21.24 16.30 -13.81
C ARG A 202 22.63 16.33 -14.46
N ARG A 203 23.70 16.31 -13.67
CA ARG A 203 25.09 16.26 -14.14
C ARG A 203 25.45 14.88 -14.71
N ILE A 204 24.99 13.81 -14.06
CA ILE A 204 25.12 12.43 -14.54
C ILE A 204 24.36 12.27 -15.88
N PHE A 205 23.13 12.76 -15.95
CA PHE A 205 22.28 12.61 -17.14
C PHE A 205 22.72 13.44 -18.35
N SER A 206 23.35 14.59 -18.11
CA SER A 206 23.90 15.43 -19.20
C SER A 206 25.11 14.78 -19.88
N ARG A 207 25.75 13.79 -19.24
CA ARG A 207 26.94 13.11 -19.75
C ARG A 207 26.62 11.79 -20.44
N ASP A 208 25.59 11.07 -20.00
CA ASP A 208 25.13 9.84 -20.66
C ASP A 208 23.60 9.72 -20.60
N PRO A 209 22.89 10.19 -21.64
CA PRO A 209 21.43 10.15 -21.69
C PRO A 209 20.86 8.73 -21.88
N THR A 210 21.70 7.70 -22.03
CA THR A 210 21.24 6.32 -22.23
C THR A 210 21.06 5.52 -20.93
N ARG A 211 21.52 6.04 -19.78
CA ARG A 211 21.34 5.41 -18.47
C ARG A 211 19.89 5.56 -17.98
N LYS A 212 19.20 4.44 -17.77
CA LYS A 212 17.83 4.40 -17.22
C LYS A 212 17.84 4.71 -15.71
N VAL A 213 16.89 5.53 -15.27
CA VAL A 213 16.76 6.08 -13.90
C VAL A 213 16.42 5.01 -12.84
N ALA A 214 15.99 3.83 -13.24
CA ALA A 214 15.22 2.95 -12.37
C ALA A 214 16.02 2.14 -11.31
N SER A 215 17.34 2.30 -11.17
CA SER A 215 18.10 1.46 -10.22
C SER A 215 19.27 2.10 -9.49
N CYS A 216 19.54 3.40 -9.65
CA CYS A 216 20.73 3.98 -9.01
C CYS A 216 20.49 4.23 -7.52
N GLY A 217 20.95 3.30 -6.67
CA GLY A 217 20.91 3.44 -5.21
C GLY A 217 21.91 4.47 -4.69
N VAL A 218 21.73 4.91 -3.44
CA VAL A 218 22.66 5.84 -2.76
C VAL A 218 24.10 5.32 -2.78
N GLU A 219 24.29 4.00 -2.67
CA GLU A 219 25.61 3.38 -2.69
C GLU A 219 26.26 3.37 -4.07
N GLU A 220 25.46 3.29 -5.14
CA GLU A 220 25.96 3.40 -6.52
C GLU A 220 26.34 4.86 -6.83
N CYS A 221 25.58 5.83 -6.31
CA CYS A 221 25.96 7.25 -6.38
C CYS A 221 27.26 7.53 -5.60
N ARG A 222 27.43 6.92 -4.42
CA ARG A 222 28.64 7.02 -3.61
C ARG A 222 29.85 6.42 -4.35
N GLN A 223 29.69 5.23 -4.93
CA GLN A 223 30.73 4.56 -5.69
C GLN A 223 31.16 5.38 -6.93
N ILE A 224 30.22 6.02 -7.62
CA ILE A 224 30.52 6.94 -8.73
C ILE A 224 31.33 8.16 -8.24
N VAL A 225 30.98 8.75 -7.09
CA VAL A 225 31.71 9.91 -6.54
C VAL A 225 33.11 9.51 -6.05
N GLU A 226 33.26 8.31 -5.48
CA GLU A 226 34.55 7.75 -5.07
C GLU A 226 35.45 7.41 -6.27
N GLU A 227 34.90 6.83 -7.34
CA GLU A 227 35.62 6.54 -8.59
C GLU A 227 36.04 7.81 -9.34
N GLU A 228 35.27 8.90 -9.24
CA GLU A 228 35.60 10.19 -9.86
C GLU A 228 36.62 11.02 -9.05
N GLY A 229 37.00 10.60 -7.84
CA GLY A 229 38.02 11.27 -7.03
C GLY A 229 37.63 12.66 -6.51
N ASP A 230 36.34 13.02 -6.52
CA ASP A 230 35.85 14.32 -6.04
C ASP A 230 35.60 14.29 -4.52
N VAL A 231 36.68 14.05 -3.77
CA VAL A 231 36.70 13.97 -2.29
C VAL A 231 36.10 15.23 -1.64
N LYS A 232 36.13 16.37 -2.34
CA LYS A 232 35.58 17.63 -1.85
C LYS A 232 34.06 17.63 -1.80
N ALA A 233 33.38 17.03 -2.79
CA ALA A 233 31.93 16.92 -2.80
C ALA A 233 31.41 15.99 -1.68
N LEU A 234 32.16 14.93 -1.36
CA LEU A 234 31.85 13.98 -0.28
C LEU A 234 31.96 14.64 1.11
N VAL A 235 33.01 15.43 1.35
CA VAL A 235 33.21 16.15 2.62
C VAL A 235 32.15 17.24 2.84
N GLU A 236 31.71 17.93 1.78
CA GLU A 236 30.62 18.92 1.87
C GLU A 236 29.27 18.24 2.19
N VAL A 237 28.99 17.06 1.63
CA VAL A 237 27.77 16.28 1.93
C VAL A 237 27.77 15.77 3.38
N GLU A 238 28.88 15.23 3.87
CA GLU A 238 28.97 14.74 5.26
C GLU A 238 28.86 15.86 6.30
N ALA A 239 29.36 17.06 5.99
CA ALA A 239 29.23 18.23 6.86
C ALA A 239 27.78 18.73 6.96
N ASP A 240 27.07 18.80 5.84
CA ASP A 240 25.67 19.24 5.78
C ASP A 240 24.71 18.24 6.47
N VAL A 241 25.02 16.93 6.42
CA VAL A 241 24.24 15.88 7.12
C VAL A 241 24.42 15.98 8.64
N LYS A 242 25.66 16.19 9.13
CA LYS A 242 25.93 16.36 10.57
C LYS A 242 25.27 17.60 11.18
N GLU A 243 25.08 18.67 10.40
CA GLU A 243 24.44 19.90 10.90
C GLU A 243 22.90 19.77 10.99
N LEU A 244 22.30 18.85 10.24
CA LEU A 244 20.85 18.54 10.30
C LEU A 244 20.46 17.66 11.51
N GLU A 245 21.42 16.97 12.14
CA GLU A 245 21.18 16.07 13.28
C GLU A 245 20.96 16.80 14.61
N VAL A 246 21.23 18.11 14.68
CA VAL A 246 21.13 18.89 15.93
C VAL A 246 19.86 19.75 15.93
N GLY A 247 18.77 19.18 16.44
CA GLY A 247 17.69 19.96 17.06
C GLY A 247 16.31 19.84 16.42
N VAL A 248 15.59 18.78 16.78
CA VAL A 248 14.12 18.82 16.88
C VAL A 248 13.79 18.56 18.34
N ASP A 249 13.37 19.61 19.05
CA ASP A 249 12.99 19.51 20.46
C ASP A 249 11.57 18.95 20.55
N VAL A 250 11.44 17.74 21.13
CA VAL A 250 10.21 16.94 21.12
C VAL A 250 9.10 17.55 22.01
N LYS A 251 9.44 18.54 22.84
CA LYS A 251 8.50 19.19 23.77
C LYS A 251 7.51 20.17 23.13
N GLU A 252 7.74 20.61 21.89
CA GLU A 252 6.81 21.51 21.18
C GLU A 252 5.50 20.81 20.76
N LEU A 253 5.48 19.49 20.66
CA LEU A 253 4.31 18.74 20.18
C LEU A 253 3.19 18.54 21.21
N GLU A 254 3.43 18.75 22.51
CA GLU A 254 2.44 18.44 23.57
C GLU A 254 1.45 19.58 23.86
N GLY A 255 1.80 20.83 23.54
CA GLY A 255 0.87 21.97 23.63
C GLY A 255 -0.08 22.09 22.43
N GLU A 256 0.24 21.42 21.32
CA GLU A 256 -0.43 21.60 20.03
C GLU A 256 -1.68 20.70 19.84
N GLU A 257 -1.77 19.56 20.56
CA GLU A 257 -2.92 18.65 20.45
C GLU A 257 -4.22 19.21 21.08
N GLU A 258 -4.12 20.09 22.09
CA GLU A 258 -5.31 20.71 22.71
C GLU A 258 -5.89 21.87 21.88
N GLU A 259 -5.07 22.60 21.13
CA GLU A 259 -5.52 23.69 20.24
C GLU A 259 -6.13 23.11 18.94
N GLU A 260 -5.54 22.02 18.41
CA GLU A 260 -6.04 21.30 17.22
C GLU A 260 -7.43 20.69 17.45
N LYS A 261 -7.75 20.27 18.69
CA LYS A 261 -9.06 19.72 19.03
C LYS A 261 -10.17 20.78 19.07
N LYS A 262 -9.83 22.04 19.35
CA LYS A 262 -10.79 23.13 19.46
C LYS A 262 -11.18 23.71 18.09
N GLU A 263 -10.25 23.77 17.14
CA GLU A 263 -10.56 24.17 15.76
C GLU A 263 -11.39 23.11 15.01
N GLU A 264 -11.20 21.81 15.28
CA GLU A 264 -12.05 20.74 14.69
C GLU A 264 -13.49 20.77 15.23
N GLU A 265 -13.71 21.09 16.51
CA GLU A 265 -15.05 21.17 17.11
C GLU A 265 -15.88 22.34 16.55
N ASP A 266 -15.26 23.49 16.27
CA ASP A 266 -15.95 24.67 15.70
C ASP A 266 -16.29 24.50 14.19
N GLU A 267 -15.56 23.66 13.43
CA GLU A 267 -15.90 23.34 12.04
C GLU A 267 -16.98 22.22 11.95
N GLU A 268 -16.96 21.21 12.83
CA GLU A 268 -17.93 20.10 12.80
C GLU A 268 -19.37 20.53 13.19
N GLU A 269 -19.56 21.52 14.07
CA GLU A 269 -20.90 21.94 14.54
C GLU A 269 -21.72 22.70 13.46
N SER A 270 -21.09 23.16 12.38
CA SER A 270 -21.75 23.87 11.28
C SER A 270 -22.18 22.97 10.10
N GLU A 271 -21.83 21.68 10.13
CA GLU A 271 -22.02 20.77 8.98
C GLU A 271 -23.03 19.63 9.20
N GLU A 272 -23.66 19.54 10.38
CA GLU A 272 -24.55 18.42 10.74
C GLU A 272 -25.99 18.53 10.16
N GLU A 273 -26.33 19.63 9.47
CA GLU A 273 -27.63 19.78 8.83
C GLU A 273 -27.67 19.18 7.40
N ASP A 274 -28.53 18.16 7.29
CA ASP A 274 -29.10 17.56 6.08
C ASP A 274 -28.26 16.54 5.29
N LEU A 275 -27.86 15.46 5.96
CA LEU A 275 -27.39 14.22 5.32
C LEU A 275 -28.52 13.39 4.67
N SER A 276 -29.77 13.88 4.64
CA SER A 276 -30.93 13.05 4.27
C SER A 276 -31.22 12.94 2.76
N GLU A 277 -30.53 13.74 1.92
CA GLU A 277 -30.87 13.84 0.49
C GLU A 277 -29.77 13.32 -0.47
N TRP A 278 -29.16 12.18 -0.15
CA TRP A 278 -28.34 11.42 -1.11
C TRP A 278 -29.26 10.57 -1.98
N CYS A 279 -29.89 11.20 -2.97
CA CYS A 279 -30.83 10.54 -3.87
C CYS A 279 -30.04 9.76 -4.94
N PHE A 280 -29.86 8.46 -4.73
CA PHE A 280 -29.37 7.57 -5.76
C PHE A 280 -30.44 7.48 -6.84
N PRO A 281 -30.14 7.74 -8.13
CA PRO A 281 -31.04 7.25 -9.16
C PRO A 281 -31.14 5.73 -8.95
N ASP A 282 -32.36 5.21 -8.92
CA ASP A 282 -32.70 3.78 -8.87
C ASP A 282 -32.19 3.07 -10.14
N SER A 283 -30.90 3.16 -10.38
CA SER A 283 -30.16 2.34 -11.31
C SER A 283 -30.20 0.95 -10.70
N GLU A 284 -31.23 0.20 -11.10
CA GLU A 284 -31.44 -1.18 -10.71
C GLU A 284 -30.19 -1.97 -11.10
N LEU A 285 -29.42 -2.41 -10.10
CA LEU A 285 -28.35 -3.36 -10.30
C LEU A 285 -28.96 -4.64 -10.87
N THR A 286 -28.26 -5.29 -11.80
CA THR A 286 -28.73 -6.60 -12.27
C THR A 286 -28.64 -7.61 -11.13
N ALA A 287 -29.48 -8.64 -11.16
CA ALA A 287 -29.43 -9.72 -10.16
C ALA A 287 -28.04 -10.39 -10.07
N GLU A 288 -27.29 -10.41 -11.18
CA GLU A 288 -25.90 -10.90 -11.20
C GLU A 288 -24.95 -9.96 -10.45
N GLN A 289 -25.05 -8.64 -10.70
CA GLN A 289 -24.27 -7.62 -9.99
C GLN A 289 -24.54 -7.64 -8.48
N GLU A 290 -25.80 -7.76 -8.08
CA GLU A 290 -26.19 -7.89 -6.68
C GLU A 290 -25.59 -9.15 -6.03
N ALA A 291 -25.60 -10.28 -6.75
CA ALA A 291 -25.00 -11.52 -6.26
C ALA A 291 -23.47 -11.39 -6.08
N LEU A 292 -22.77 -10.75 -7.03
CA LEU A 292 -21.34 -10.47 -6.93
C LEU A 292 -21.02 -9.56 -5.74
N LEU A 293 -21.78 -8.47 -5.58
CA LEU A 293 -21.63 -7.56 -4.44
C LEU A 293 -21.86 -8.26 -3.11
N LYS A 294 -22.87 -9.12 -3.01
CA LYS A 294 -23.14 -9.87 -1.78
C LYS A 294 -21.99 -10.82 -1.41
N ASP A 295 -21.43 -11.53 -2.40
CA ASP A 295 -20.30 -12.43 -2.19
C ASP A 295 -19.02 -11.64 -1.79
N TRP A 296 -18.80 -10.47 -2.39
CA TRP A 296 -17.74 -9.53 -2.02
C TRP A 296 -17.91 -8.98 -0.60
N GLN A 297 -19.10 -8.48 -0.23
CA GLN A 297 -19.40 -7.97 1.12
C GLN A 297 -19.09 -9.00 2.21
N CYS A 298 -19.39 -10.28 1.94
CA CYS A 298 -19.07 -11.38 2.86
C CYS A 298 -17.56 -11.58 2.98
N ALA A 299 -16.82 -11.55 1.87
CA ALA A 299 -15.36 -11.67 1.85
C ALA A 299 -14.69 -10.49 2.57
N LEU A 300 -15.11 -9.26 2.28
CA LEU A 300 -14.62 -8.04 2.93
C LEU A 300 -14.81 -8.11 4.45
N PHE A 301 -16.04 -8.40 4.90
CA PHE A 301 -16.34 -8.50 6.33
C PHE A 301 -15.44 -9.50 7.05
N GLN A 302 -15.22 -10.67 6.44
CA GLN A 302 -14.36 -11.69 7.04
C GLN A 302 -12.89 -11.28 7.05
N CYS A 303 -12.41 -10.64 5.98
CA CYS A 303 -11.04 -10.12 5.90
C CYS A 303 -10.79 -9.05 6.99
N LEU A 304 -11.69 -8.06 7.09
CA LEU A 304 -11.63 -7.00 8.11
C LEU A 304 -11.73 -7.56 9.52
N THR A 305 -12.61 -8.56 9.75
CA THR A 305 -12.67 -9.28 11.03
C THR A 305 -11.31 -9.88 11.36
N THR A 306 -10.70 -10.63 10.44
CA THR A 306 -9.38 -11.23 10.67
C THR A 306 -8.32 -10.17 10.94
N ALA A 307 -8.24 -9.09 10.17
CA ALA A 307 -7.29 -8.02 10.38
C ALA A 307 -7.41 -7.42 11.80
N CYS A 308 -8.64 -7.17 12.26
CA CYS A 308 -8.92 -6.66 13.61
C CYS A 308 -8.63 -7.67 14.72
N THR A 309 -8.62 -8.98 14.44
CA THR A 309 -8.16 -9.99 15.42
C THR A 309 -6.63 -10.07 15.52
N LEU A 310 -5.93 -9.70 14.45
CA LEU A 310 -4.46 -9.78 14.37
C LEU A 310 -3.78 -8.47 14.77
N SER A 311 -4.53 -7.38 14.90
CA SER A 311 -4.03 -6.08 15.26
C SER A 311 -5.04 -5.33 16.12
N THR A 312 -4.55 -4.70 17.18
CA THR A 312 -5.33 -3.75 18.00
C THR A 312 -5.60 -2.44 17.27
N GLN A 313 -4.88 -2.16 16.18
CA GLN A 313 -5.10 -0.99 15.33
C GLN A 313 -4.96 -1.36 13.85
N VAL A 314 -6.09 -1.32 13.14
CA VAL A 314 -6.14 -1.39 11.69
C VAL A 314 -6.47 0.01 11.18
N VAL A 315 -5.69 0.49 10.22
CA VAL A 315 -5.86 1.81 9.65
C VAL A 315 -6.06 1.69 8.15
N ILE A 316 -7.20 2.16 7.66
CA ILE A 316 -7.39 2.40 6.24
C ILE A 316 -6.78 3.76 5.93
N VAL A 317 -5.75 3.80 5.08
CA VAL A 317 -5.14 5.05 4.63
C VAL A 317 -5.49 5.22 3.17
N THR A 318 -6.26 6.24 2.81
CA THR A 318 -6.73 6.45 1.43
C THR A 318 -6.38 7.83 0.89
N ASN A 319 -6.21 7.95 -0.43
CA ASN A 319 -6.03 9.22 -1.14
C ASN A 319 -7.35 9.84 -1.64
N SER A 320 -8.49 9.19 -1.44
CA SER A 320 -9.80 9.80 -1.74
C SER A 320 -10.08 10.97 -0.78
N SER A 321 -11.17 11.70 -1.01
CA SER A 321 -11.63 12.77 -0.11
C SER A 321 -12.61 12.22 0.94
N ARG A 322 -12.65 12.84 2.12
CA ARG A 322 -13.74 12.56 3.09
C ARG A 322 -15.10 12.95 2.50
N PRO A 323 -16.21 12.23 2.80
CA PRO A 323 -16.35 10.98 3.56
C PRO A 323 -16.43 9.72 2.67
N TRP A 324 -15.54 9.60 1.67
CA TRP A 324 -15.65 8.56 0.63
C TRP A 324 -15.83 7.13 1.15
N VAL A 325 -15.01 6.71 2.10
CA VAL A 325 -15.01 5.35 2.65
C VAL A 325 -16.33 5.08 3.38
N GLU A 326 -16.78 6.00 4.25
CA GLU A 326 -18.03 5.84 4.99
C GLU A 326 -19.23 5.76 4.05
N THR A 327 -19.31 6.64 3.04
CA THR A 327 -20.39 6.59 2.05
C THR A 327 -20.38 5.27 1.26
N CYS A 328 -19.20 4.76 0.89
CA CYS A 328 -19.09 3.48 0.19
C CYS A 328 -19.52 2.31 1.09
N VAL A 329 -19.11 2.29 2.36
CA VAL A 329 -19.52 1.27 3.33
C VAL A 329 -21.02 1.32 3.55
N ASP A 330 -21.58 2.51 3.72
CA ASP A 330 -23.00 2.69 4.02
C ASP A 330 -23.90 2.14 2.92
N LYS A 331 -23.48 2.31 1.67
CA LYS A 331 -24.23 1.90 0.50
C LYS A 331 -23.94 0.46 0.09
N PHE A 332 -22.67 0.13 -0.09
CA PHE A 332 -22.27 -1.11 -0.76
C PHE A 332 -21.90 -2.22 0.20
N ALA A 333 -21.55 -1.92 1.46
CA ALA A 333 -21.17 -2.93 2.46
C ALA A 333 -21.75 -2.62 3.85
N PRO A 334 -23.08 -2.51 3.99
CA PRO A 334 -23.70 -2.11 5.26
C PRO A 334 -23.40 -3.09 6.41
N ASN A 335 -23.12 -4.35 6.11
CA ASN A 335 -22.67 -5.35 7.08
C ASN A 335 -21.31 -5.00 7.73
N CYS A 336 -20.51 -4.14 7.10
CA CYS A 336 -19.20 -3.70 7.58
C CYS A 336 -19.26 -2.43 8.44
N LYS A 337 -20.39 -1.70 8.51
CA LYS A 337 -20.53 -0.45 9.29
C LYS A 337 -20.01 -0.54 10.71
N LYS A 338 -20.19 -1.70 11.37
CA LYS A 338 -19.73 -1.92 12.75
C LYS A 338 -18.22 -1.71 12.95
N PHE A 339 -17.40 -1.87 11.90
CA PHE A 339 -15.96 -1.64 11.97
C PHE A 339 -15.61 -0.15 11.95
N PHE A 340 -16.50 0.69 11.43
CA PHE A 340 -16.28 2.12 11.22
C PHE A 340 -17.03 3.00 12.23
N ALA A 341 -17.83 2.39 13.12
CA ALA A 341 -18.52 3.12 14.17
C ALA A 341 -17.49 3.72 15.16
N LYS A 342 -17.62 5.02 15.47
CA LYS A 342 -16.75 5.77 16.42
C LYS A 342 -16.86 5.30 17.89
N SER A 343 -17.35 4.10 18.17
CA SER A 343 -17.52 3.62 19.54
C SER A 343 -16.16 3.33 20.18
N ALA A 344 -15.86 4.04 21.27
CA ALA A 344 -14.62 3.91 22.03
C ALA A 344 -14.42 2.51 22.65
N ASP A 345 -15.49 1.74 22.82
CA ASP A 345 -15.47 0.46 23.54
C ASP A 345 -15.23 -0.76 22.65
N LEU A 346 -15.25 -0.59 21.32
CA LEU A 346 -15.07 -1.71 20.39
C LEU A 346 -13.58 -1.94 20.12
N THR A 347 -13.01 -2.91 20.85
CA THR A 347 -11.76 -3.57 20.40
C THR A 347 -11.95 -4.07 18.97
N GLY A 348 -11.19 -3.50 18.02
CA GLY A 348 -11.29 -3.84 16.60
C GLY A 348 -12.05 -2.82 15.73
N SER A 349 -12.18 -1.56 16.16
CA SER A 349 -12.55 -0.49 15.24
C SER A 349 -11.43 -0.20 14.24
N ILE A 350 -11.82 0.16 13.02
CA ILE A 350 -10.92 0.52 11.93
C ILE A 350 -10.89 2.03 11.83
N LYS A 351 -9.69 2.60 11.91
CA LYS A 351 -9.50 4.05 11.72
C LYS A 351 -9.36 4.35 10.23
N VAL A 352 -10.12 5.31 9.71
CA VAL A 352 -9.94 5.82 8.35
C VAL A 352 -9.12 7.10 8.39
N VAL A 353 -8.07 7.16 7.58
CA VAL A 353 -7.19 8.32 7.44
C VAL A 353 -7.11 8.75 5.99
N TYR A 354 -7.59 9.95 5.72
CA TYR A 354 -7.53 10.61 4.43
C TYR A 354 -6.16 11.27 4.27
N ALA A 355 -5.28 10.63 3.51
CA ALA A 355 -3.89 11.01 3.38
C ALA A 355 -3.71 12.44 2.83
N ARG A 356 -4.59 12.86 1.92
CA ARG A 356 -4.60 14.24 1.39
C ARG A 356 -4.85 15.27 2.48
N ASP A 357 -5.75 15.00 3.41
CA ASP A 357 -6.08 15.92 4.51
C ASP A 357 -4.88 16.07 5.45
N VAL A 358 -4.25 14.96 5.83
CA VAL A 358 -3.00 14.96 6.61
C VAL A 358 -1.92 15.78 5.91
N PHE A 359 -1.76 15.59 4.59
CA PHE A 359 -0.77 16.32 3.82
C PHE A 359 -1.08 17.83 3.74
N HIS A 360 -2.34 18.20 3.58
CA HIS A 360 -2.78 19.60 3.59
C HIS A 360 -2.55 20.27 4.93
N GLN A 361 -2.89 19.60 6.05
CA GLN A 361 -2.61 20.08 7.41
C GLN A 361 -1.12 20.35 7.60
N MET A 362 -0.25 19.41 7.18
CA MET A 362 1.21 19.60 7.27
C MET A 362 1.71 20.79 6.43
N ARG A 363 1.14 21.01 5.23
CA ARG A 363 1.48 22.17 4.39
C ARG A 363 1.01 23.48 5.01
N ARG A 364 -0.13 23.50 5.71
CA ARG A 364 -0.62 24.68 6.46
C ARG A 364 0.31 25.00 7.64
N LYS A 365 0.67 24.01 8.47
CA LYS A 365 1.60 24.19 9.60
C LYS A 365 2.94 24.81 9.16
N ARG A 366 3.50 24.39 8.02
CA ARG A 366 4.74 24.97 7.44
C ARG A 366 4.62 26.42 6.98
N LYS A 367 3.44 26.86 6.55
CA LYS A 367 3.21 28.27 6.16
C LYS A 367 3.17 29.16 7.39
N ASN A 368 2.59 28.68 8.48
CA ASN A 368 2.44 29.43 9.72
C ASN A 368 3.77 29.56 10.48
N SER A 369 4.68 28.60 10.35
CA SER A 369 5.97 28.59 11.07
C SER A 369 7.00 29.64 10.58
N GLY A 370 6.59 30.66 9.82
CA GLY A 370 7.43 31.79 9.40
C GLY A 370 8.63 31.43 8.50
N SER A 371 8.76 30.16 8.08
CA SER A 371 9.80 29.72 7.16
C SER A 371 9.39 30.12 5.74
N SER A 372 9.70 31.37 5.40
CA SER A 372 9.31 32.11 4.19
C SER A 372 9.86 31.56 2.87
N GLY A 373 10.33 30.31 2.84
CA GLY A 373 10.63 29.60 1.61
C GLY A 373 9.35 29.21 0.89
N LEU A 374 8.68 30.19 0.26
CA LEU A 374 7.57 29.91 -0.64
C LEU A 374 8.07 28.89 -1.67
N PRO A 375 7.50 27.67 -1.72
CA PRO A 375 7.83 26.75 -2.80
C PRO A 375 7.47 27.50 -4.08
N VAL A 376 8.47 27.69 -4.94
CA VAL A 376 8.26 28.29 -6.26
C VAL A 376 7.16 27.46 -6.88
N LYS A 377 5.93 28.02 -6.95
CA LYS A 377 4.81 27.44 -7.70
C LYS A 377 5.23 27.48 -9.15
N ARG A 378 6.07 26.54 -9.57
CA ARG A 378 6.22 26.24 -10.98
C ARG A 378 4.86 25.72 -11.37
N SER A 379 4.13 26.52 -12.13
CA SER A 379 2.99 26.07 -12.90
C SER A 379 3.51 25.05 -13.91
N MET A 380 3.79 23.85 -13.44
CA MET A 380 4.13 22.71 -14.28
C MET A 380 2.83 21.95 -14.43
N ALA A 381 2.25 22.04 -15.61
CA ALA A 381 1.05 21.29 -15.94
C ALA A 381 1.36 19.79 -15.82
N GLY A 382 0.80 19.15 -14.79
CA GLY A 382 0.32 17.77 -14.82
C GLY A 382 1.31 16.69 -15.23
N CYS A 383 2.56 16.72 -14.78
CA CYS A 383 3.39 15.53 -14.92
C CYS A 383 2.85 14.43 -14.00
N HIS A 384 2.45 13.29 -14.57
CA HIS A 384 1.97 12.12 -13.81
C HIS A 384 2.93 11.71 -12.68
N LEU A 385 4.24 11.89 -12.91
CA LEU A 385 5.28 11.64 -11.90
C LEU A 385 5.14 12.56 -10.68
N GLU A 386 4.85 13.85 -10.88
CA GLU A 386 4.69 14.82 -9.78
C GLU A 386 3.44 14.50 -8.95
N LEU A 387 2.35 14.10 -9.61
CA LEU A 387 1.16 13.62 -8.92
C LEU A 387 1.46 12.35 -8.11
N THR A 388 2.16 11.39 -8.71
CA THR A 388 2.55 10.14 -8.02
C THR A 388 3.42 10.42 -6.79
N GLU A 389 4.38 11.34 -6.90
CA GLU A 389 5.20 11.79 -5.76
C GLU A 389 4.36 12.49 -4.68
N GLU A 390 3.40 13.33 -5.06
CA GLU A 390 2.52 14.00 -4.10
C GLU A 390 1.63 12.98 -3.36
N LEU A 391 1.03 12.02 -4.07
CA LEU A 391 0.25 10.94 -3.48
C LEU A 391 1.09 10.04 -2.57
N THR A 392 2.33 9.72 -2.97
CA THR A 392 3.28 8.96 -2.15
C THR A 392 3.59 9.71 -0.86
N ARG A 393 3.90 11.00 -0.95
CA ARG A 393 4.20 11.84 0.23
C ARG A 393 3.00 11.97 1.16
N ALA A 394 1.80 12.11 0.61
CA ALA A 394 0.57 12.15 1.40
C ALA A 394 0.38 10.85 2.20
N LYS A 395 0.47 9.70 1.53
CA LYS A 395 0.38 8.37 2.16
C LYS A 395 1.48 8.16 3.20
N PHE A 396 2.73 8.48 2.86
CA PHE A 396 3.88 8.40 3.75
C PHE A 396 3.63 9.17 5.05
N HIS A 397 3.20 10.42 4.96
CA HIS A 397 2.96 11.25 6.13
C HIS A 397 1.80 10.76 6.99
N ALA A 398 0.72 10.28 6.36
CA ALA A 398 -0.40 9.65 7.07
C ALA A 398 0.04 8.38 7.81
N MET A 399 0.69 7.44 7.11
CA MET A 399 1.21 6.20 7.71
C MET A 399 2.19 6.49 8.85
N LEU A 400 3.12 7.44 8.65
CA LEU A 400 4.10 7.82 9.67
C LEU A 400 3.43 8.40 10.92
N ARG A 401 2.41 9.26 10.76
CA ARG A 401 1.65 9.83 11.88
C ARG A 401 0.99 8.73 12.70
N GLU A 402 0.29 7.82 12.03
CA GLU A 402 -0.43 6.73 12.69
C GLU A 402 0.51 5.71 13.33
N ALA A 403 1.64 5.39 12.69
CA ALA A 403 2.66 4.53 13.27
C ALA A 403 3.29 5.17 14.52
N LYS A 404 3.61 6.46 14.49
CA LYS A 404 4.10 7.19 15.68
C LYS A 404 3.07 7.15 16.81
N ALA A 405 1.80 7.44 16.52
CA ALA A 405 0.73 7.42 17.50
C ALA A 405 0.55 6.01 18.11
N PHE A 406 0.50 4.96 17.28
CA PHE A 406 0.34 3.57 17.70
C PHE A 406 1.44 3.15 18.67
N TYR A 407 2.71 3.38 18.31
CA TYR A 407 3.87 2.91 19.08
C TYR A 407 4.23 3.82 20.27
N ARG A 408 3.80 5.09 20.31
CA ARG A 408 4.01 5.99 21.47
C ARG A 408 3.30 5.48 22.73
N ARG A 409 2.22 4.70 22.58
CA ARG A 409 1.40 4.16 23.69
C ARG A 409 2.17 3.24 24.64
N TYR A 410 3.28 2.67 24.19
CA TYR A 410 4.05 1.72 24.99
C TYR A 410 5.45 2.26 25.31
N LYS A 411 5.64 2.65 26.58
CA LYS A 411 6.93 3.16 27.06
C LYS A 411 8.05 2.15 26.81
N GLY A 412 9.03 2.54 26.00
CA GLY A 412 10.21 1.72 25.70
C GLY A 412 9.99 0.62 24.65
N GLN A 413 8.83 0.56 23.98
CA GLN A 413 8.72 -0.22 22.75
C GLN A 413 9.25 0.59 21.57
N SER A 414 9.89 -0.07 20.60
CA SER A 414 9.95 0.45 19.25
C SER A 414 8.97 -0.27 18.35
N TRP A 415 9.06 0.09 17.08
CA TRP A 415 8.22 -0.39 16.03
C TRP A 415 8.64 -1.82 15.71
N LYS A 416 7.70 -2.75 15.83
CA LYS A 416 8.03 -4.17 15.74
C LYS A 416 7.55 -4.78 14.45
N ASN A 417 6.31 -4.47 14.07
CA ASN A 417 5.64 -5.17 12.99
C ASN A 417 4.64 -4.22 12.29
N ILE A 418 4.92 -3.90 11.03
CA ILE A 418 4.04 -3.10 10.18
C ILE A 418 3.72 -3.92 8.95
N LEU A 419 2.43 -4.09 8.68
CA LEU A 419 1.92 -4.72 7.47
C LEU A 419 1.14 -3.68 6.67
N SER A 420 1.47 -3.51 5.39
CA SER A 420 0.76 -2.65 4.45
C SER A 420 0.28 -3.48 3.27
N ILE A 421 -0.99 -3.34 2.92
CA ILE A 421 -1.61 -3.99 1.76
C ILE A 421 -2.29 -2.89 0.94
N GLY A 422 -1.93 -2.82 -0.33
CA GLY A 422 -2.43 -1.81 -1.26
C GLY A 422 -2.24 -2.27 -2.70
N ASP A 423 -2.92 -1.65 -3.65
CA ASP A 423 -2.87 -1.96 -5.08
C ASP A 423 -2.02 -0.94 -5.86
N MET A 424 -1.63 0.18 -5.23
CA MET A 424 -0.91 1.26 -5.89
C MET A 424 0.56 1.39 -5.43
N LEU A 425 1.46 1.63 -6.39
CA LEU A 425 2.91 1.79 -6.14
C LEU A 425 3.24 2.86 -5.09
N TYR A 426 2.47 3.94 -5.01
CA TYR A 426 2.74 5.02 -4.05
C TYR A 426 2.47 4.62 -2.59
N GLU A 427 1.62 3.63 -2.33
CA GLU A 427 1.44 3.06 -0.97
C GLU A 427 2.62 2.18 -0.59
N HIS A 428 3.02 1.34 -1.54
CA HIS A 428 4.17 0.48 -1.42
C HIS A 428 5.44 1.30 -1.12
N HIS A 429 5.69 2.36 -1.89
CA HIS A 429 6.82 3.26 -1.65
C HIS A 429 6.70 4.01 -0.31
N ALA A 430 5.50 4.44 0.07
CA ALA A 430 5.27 5.14 1.33
C ALA A 430 5.66 4.30 2.55
N VAL A 431 5.24 3.02 2.61
CA VAL A 431 5.59 2.14 3.74
C VAL A 431 7.08 1.78 3.74
N THR A 432 7.68 1.56 2.57
CA THR A 432 9.10 1.25 2.43
C THR A 432 9.98 2.44 2.86
N GLU A 433 9.63 3.66 2.44
CA GLU A 433 10.33 4.88 2.86
C GLU A 433 10.26 5.07 4.39
N MET A 434 9.10 4.79 4.98
CA MET A 434 8.92 4.81 6.43
C MET A 434 9.82 3.79 7.14
N GLY A 435 9.97 2.59 6.57
CA GLY A 435 10.94 1.59 7.03
C GLY A 435 12.37 2.13 7.02
N ILE A 436 12.82 2.70 5.90
CA ILE A 436 14.17 3.24 5.72
C ILE A 436 14.47 4.37 6.71
N GLN A 437 13.57 5.34 6.84
CA GLN A 437 13.78 6.50 7.72
C GLN A 437 13.95 6.10 9.19
N ARG A 438 13.29 5.02 9.63
CA ARG A 438 13.44 4.53 11.01
C ARG A 438 14.84 4.00 11.28
N HIS A 439 15.45 3.34 10.30
CA HIS A 439 16.80 2.77 10.42
C HIS A 439 17.89 3.87 10.45
N ALA A 440 17.70 4.97 9.73
CA ALA A 440 18.67 6.06 9.66
C ALA A 440 18.70 6.95 10.94
N GLY A 441 17.56 7.13 11.61
CA GLY A 441 17.36 8.24 12.54
C GLY A 441 17.74 8.04 14.02
N THR A 442 18.53 7.03 14.42
CA THR A 442 18.92 6.93 15.84
C THR A 442 20.34 6.40 16.07
N PRO A 443 21.39 7.17 15.68
CA PRO A 443 22.76 6.87 16.08
C PRO A 443 22.84 6.80 17.61
N GLY A 444 23.19 5.62 18.14
CA GLY A 444 23.36 5.38 19.58
C GLY A 444 22.22 4.63 20.29
N ARG A 445 21.04 4.45 19.67
CA ARG A 445 20.14 3.36 20.11
C ARG A 445 20.68 2.09 19.51
N GLY A 446 21.35 1.28 20.33
CA GLY A 446 21.99 0.04 19.92
C GLY A 446 21.08 -0.83 19.03
N SER A 447 21.71 -1.66 18.22
CA SER A 447 21.24 -2.62 17.21
C SER A 447 20.13 -3.62 17.63
N ARG A 448 19.33 -3.31 18.64
CA ARG A 448 18.43 -4.25 19.30
C ARG A 448 17.01 -4.28 18.76
N GLU A 449 16.57 -3.30 17.99
CA GLU A 449 15.16 -3.30 17.54
C GLU A 449 15.02 -3.27 16.02
N GLN A 450 14.77 -4.46 15.50
CA GLN A 450 14.44 -4.72 14.11
C GLN A 450 12.96 -4.37 13.89
N LEU A 451 12.69 -3.35 13.09
CA LEU A 451 11.35 -3.11 12.55
C LEU A 451 11.12 -4.10 11.40
N ARG A 452 10.02 -4.85 11.46
CA ARG A 452 9.58 -5.73 10.36
C ARG A 452 8.58 -4.96 9.51
N VAL A 453 8.95 -4.61 8.28
CA VAL A 453 8.08 -3.96 7.32
C VAL A 453 7.66 -4.97 6.27
N LYS A 454 6.34 -5.14 6.13
CA LYS A 454 5.73 -6.08 5.21
C LYS A 454 4.83 -5.32 4.28
N SER A 455 5.11 -5.35 2.99
CA SER A 455 4.41 -4.61 1.97
C SER A 455 3.94 -5.57 0.88
N LEU A 456 2.63 -5.57 0.63
CA LEU A 456 1.99 -6.36 -0.42
C LEU A 456 1.36 -5.41 -1.41
N LEU A 457 1.89 -5.38 -2.63
CA LEU A 457 1.33 -4.66 -3.77
C LEU A 457 0.44 -5.62 -4.56
N LEU A 458 -0.86 -5.36 -4.59
CA LEU A 458 -1.89 -6.16 -5.25
C LEU A 458 -2.09 -5.71 -6.71
N PRO A 459 -2.76 -6.51 -7.56
CA PRO A 459 -3.16 -6.07 -8.90
C PRO A 459 -4.11 -4.88 -8.89
N GLU A 460 -3.85 -3.92 -9.78
CA GLU A 460 -4.69 -2.74 -10.00
C GLU A 460 -6.00 -3.10 -10.72
N ASN A 461 -7.06 -2.35 -10.44
CA ASN A 461 -8.36 -2.45 -11.11
C ASN A 461 -8.98 -3.88 -11.13
N PRO A 462 -9.01 -4.61 -9.99
CA PRO A 462 -9.55 -5.96 -9.98
C PRO A 462 -11.06 -5.94 -10.20
N ARG A 463 -11.56 -6.93 -10.94
CA ARG A 463 -13.02 -7.17 -11.01
C ARG A 463 -13.54 -7.57 -9.64
N ILE A 464 -14.84 -7.37 -9.37
CA ILE A 464 -15.44 -7.77 -8.07
C ILE A 464 -15.17 -9.24 -7.75
N SER A 465 -15.23 -10.13 -8.75
CA SER A 465 -14.97 -11.56 -8.55
C SER A 465 -13.50 -11.85 -8.21
N GLU A 466 -12.56 -11.14 -8.83
CA GLU A 466 -11.11 -11.24 -8.57
C GLU A 466 -10.81 -10.74 -7.16
N LEU A 467 -11.30 -9.54 -6.83
CA LEU A 467 -11.17 -8.93 -5.50
C LEU A 467 -11.80 -9.80 -4.41
N THR A 468 -12.96 -10.41 -4.66
CA THR A 468 -13.61 -11.34 -3.72
C THR A 468 -12.71 -12.53 -3.40
N LEU A 469 -12.06 -13.12 -4.41
CA LEU A 469 -11.12 -14.21 -4.19
C LEU A 469 -9.85 -13.74 -3.48
N SER A 470 -9.30 -12.58 -3.88
CA SER A 470 -8.13 -11.97 -3.25
C SER A 470 -8.38 -11.69 -1.76
N LEU A 471 -9.55 -11.19 -1.38
CA LEU A 471 -9.93 -10.98 0.02
C LEU A 471 -10.08 -12.29 0.79
N ARG A 472 -10.61 -13.36 0.17
CA ARG A 472 -10.70 -14.69 0.79
C ARG A 472 -9.35 -15.35 1.00
N PHE A 473 -8.42 -15.14 0.06
CA PHE A 473 -7.02 -15.54 0.17
C PHE A 473 -6.32 -14.76 1.28
N SER A 474 -6.41 -13.43 1.23
CA SER A 474 -5.81 -12.51 2.21
C SER A 474 -6.29 -12.80 3.62
N ARG A 475 -7.58 -13.05 3.84
CA ARG A 475 -8.13 -13.48 5.13
C ARG A 475 -7.35 -14.66 5.75
N ARG A 476 -6.94 -15.62 4.93
CA ARG A 476 -6.23 -16.84 5.36
C ARG A 476 -4.74 -16.60 5.55
N MET A 477 -4.14 -15.81 4.66
CA MET A 477 -2.70 -15.54 4.71
C MET A 477 -2.30 -14.43 5.69
N LEU A 478 -3.23 -13.55 6.09
CA LEU A 478 -2.98 -12.47 7.05
C LEU A 478 -2.26 -12.94 8.34
N PRO A 479 -2.71 -14.01 9.03
CA PRO A 479 -1.98 -14.56 10.17
C PRO A 479 -0.54 -14.96 9.86
N VAL A 480 -0.28 -15.51 8.68
CA VAL A 480 1.05 -15.92 8.23
C VAL A 480 1.92 -14.68 8.01
N TYR A 481 1.42 -13.68 7.28
CA TYR A 481 2.14 -12.42 7.07
C TYR A 481 2.48 -11.73 8.39
N VAL A 482 1.51 -11.62 9.31
CA VAL A 482 1.74 -11.00 10.63
C VAL A 482 2.82 -11.75 11.43
N ARG A 483 2.83 -13.08 11.36
CA ARG A 483 3.79 -13.93 12.08
C ARG A 483 5.13 -14.13 11.40
N PHE A 484 5.29 -13.76 10.15
CA PHE A 484 6.59 -13.85 9.48
C PHE A 484 7.65 -13.00 10.21
N ASP A 485 8.79 -13.59 10.58
CA ASP A 485 9.87 -12.91 11.32
C ASP A 485 10.87 -12.26 10.35
N GLY A 486 10.42 -11.23 9.65
CA GLY A 486 11.27 -10.53 8.69
C GLY A 486 10.54 -9.43 7.95
N ASP A 487 11.30 -8.75 7.09
CA ASP A 487 10.75 -7.86 6.09
C ASP A 487 10.18 -8.69 4.94
N LEU A 488 9.04 -8.25 4.41
CA LEU A 488 8.36 -8.92 3.31
C LEU A 488 8.04 -7.87 2.25
N ASP A 489 8.51 -8.08 1.04
CA ASP A 489 8.22 -7.21 -0.10
C ASP A 489 7.67 -8.08 -1.23
N LEU A 490 6.35 -7.99 -1.42
CA LEU A 490 5.62 -8.78 -2.40
C LEU A 490 4.97 -7.86 -3.43
N ASN A 491 5.50 -7.87 -4.65
CA ASN A 491 4.83 -7.28 -5.80
C ASN A 491 4.03 -8.35 -6.56
N LEU A 492 2.72 -8.35 -6.36
CA LEU A 492 1.78 -9.28 -7.00
C LEU A 492 1.08 -8.67 -8.23
N GLN A 493 1.31 -7.39 -8.53
CA GLN A 493 0.59 -6.65 -9.57
C GLN A 493 0.84 -7.23 -10.97
N ASP A 494 2.10 -7.47 -11.32
CA ASP A 494 2.52 -7.99 -12.62
C ASP A 494 3.11 -9.41 -12.52
N CYS A 495 2.86 -10.12 -11.42
CA CYS A 495 3.48 -11.41 -11.16
C CYS A 495 2.82 -12.53 -11.98
N VAL A 496 3.60 -13.26 -12.79
CA VAL A 496 3.09 -14.39 -13.59
C VAL A 496 2.60 -15.55 -12.71
N ASP A 497 3.26 -15.80 -11.57
CA ASP A 497 2.89 -16.85 -10.62
C ASP A 497 2.91 -16.29 -9.18
N PRO A 498 1.80 -15.69 -8.72
CA PRO A 498 1.71 -15.09 -7.38
C PRO A 498 1.99 -16.09 -6.24
N LEU A 499 1.49 -17.32 -6.33
CA LEU A 499 1.73 -18.36 -5.31
C LEU A 499 3.20 -18.77 -5.24
N HIS A 500 3.91 -18.82 -6.37
CA HIS A 500 5.36 -19.09 -6.36
C HIS A 500 6.13 -17.98 -5.65
N LEU A 501 5.81 -16.72 -5.95
CA LEU A 501 6.44 -15.58 -5.29
C LEU A 501 6.16 -15.58 -3.78
N ILE A 502 4.90 -15.81 -3.38
CA ILE A 502 4.50 -15.90 -1.97
C ILE A 502 5.22 -17.08 -1.27
N SER A 503 5.24 -18.24 -1.90
CA SER A 503 5.90 -19.45 -1.39
C SER A 503 7.39 -19.21 -1.16
N GLN A 504 8.07 -18.59 -2.14
CA GLN A 504 9.49 -18.25 -2.04
C GLN A 504 9.75 -17.25 -0.92
N ALA A 505 8.97 -16.17 -0.86
CA ALA A 505 9.18 -15.10 0.12
C ALA A 505 8.93 -15.56 1.56
N LEU A 506 7.94 -16.43 1.78
CA LEU A 506 7.62 -16.98 3.09
C LEU A 506 8.39 -18.26 3.44
N SER A 507 9.16 -18.81 2.51
CA SER A 507 9.76 -20.16 2.63
C SER A 507 8.72 -21.26 2.93
N MET A 508 7.59 -21.21 2.22
CA MET A 508 6.44 -22.11 2.38
C MET A 508 6.14 -22.86 1.07
N PRO A 509 6.90 -23.91 0.70
CA PRO A 509 6.71 -24.65 -0.54
C PRO A 509 5.32 -25.28 -0.68
N GLU A 510 4.64 -25.58 0.43
CA GLU A 510 3.31 -26.19 0.47
C GLU A 510 2.24 -25.30 -0.16
N VAL A 511 2.44 -23.98 -0.17
CA VAL A 511 1.54 -23.02 -0.84
C VAL A 511 1.45 -23.31 -2.34
N LEU A 512 2.53 -23.77 -2.98
CA LEU A 512 2.52 -24.16 -4.39
C LEU A 512 1.68 -25.40 -4.68
N GLY A 513 1.49 -26.26 -3.67
CA GLY A 513 0.65 -27.44 -3.77
C GLY A 513 -0.84 -27.14 -3.71
N THR A 514 -1.22 -25.90 -3.42
CA THR A 514 -2.64 -25.50 -3.39
C THR A 514 -3.16 -25.24 -4.80
N ASP A 515 -4.34 -25.78 -5.12
CA ASP A 515 -5.04 -25.51 -6.38
C ASP A 515 -5.75 -24.13 -6.34
N PHE A 516 -5.16 -23.12 -5.70
CA PHE A 516 -5.83 -21.83 -5.52
C PHE A 516 -6.05 -21.10 -6.86
N PRO A 517 -7.28 -20.67 -7.19
CA PRO A 517 -7.56 -20.05 -8.48
C PRO A 517 -6.73 -18.78 -8.69
N ARG A 518 -6.00 -18.74 -9.81
CA ARG A 518 -5.18 -17.58 -10.19
C ARG A 518 -6.01 -16.35 -10.54
N HIS A 519 -7.32 -16.54 -10.74
CA HIS A 519 -8.31 -15.48 -10.95
C HIS A 519 -8.27 -14.42 -9.86
N ALA A 520 -7.85 -14.77 -8.64
CA ALA A 520 -7.69 -13.79 -7.55
C ALA A 520 -6.69 -12.65 -7.88
N TRP A 521 -5.83 -12.84 -8.88
CA TRP A 521 -4.85 -11.85 -9.31
C TRP A 521 -5.05 -11.42 -10.79
N GLY A 522 -6.26 -11.57 -11.33
CA GLY A 522 -6.55 -11.26 -12.74
C GLY A 522 -5.93 -12.25 -13.74
N ILE A 523 -5.44 -13.40 -13.27
CA ILE A 523 -4.74 -14.39 -14.09
C ILE A 523 -5.63 -15.63 -14.27
N GLY A 524 -5.91 -15.99 -15.52
CA GLY A 524 -6.70 -17.19 -15.83
C GLY A 524 -8.21 -16.95 -15.74
N LYS A 525 -8.99 -18.03 -15.57
CA LYS A 525 -10.45 -17.99 -15.57
C LYS A 525 -10.99 -18.02 -14.14
N ALA A 526 -12.12 -17.37 -13.92
CA ALA A 526 -12.90 -17.53 -12.71
C ALA A 526 -13.25 -19.01 -12.49
N PRO A 527 -13.25 -19.50 -11.24
CA PRO A 527 -13.63 -20.88 -10.93
C PRO A 527 -15.05 -21.15 -11.44
N GLU A 528 -15.25 -22.29 -12.10
CA GLU A 528 -16.52 -22.59 -12.78
C GLU A 528 -17.64 -22.90 -11.78
N CYS A 529 -17.29 -23.33 -10.57
CA CYS A 529 -18.26 -23.65 -9.52
C CYS A 529 -17.76 -23.30 -8.11
N LYS A 530 -18.71 -23.16 -7.17
CA LYS A 530 -18.40 -22.82 -5.77
C LYS A 530 -17.65 -23.94 -5.03
N GLU A 531 -17.77 -25.20 -5.44
CA GLU A 531 -17.11 -26.33 -4.77
C GLU A 531 -15.61 -26.38 -5.05
N GLU A 532 -15.18 -26.06 -6.28
CA GLU A 532 -13.77 -25.93 -6.63
C GLU A 532 -13.08 -24.90 -5.74
N LEU A 533 -13.71 -23.73 -5.61
CA LEU A 533 -13.22 -22.68 -4.72
C LEU A 533 -13.22 -23.12 -3.25
N ARG A 534 -14.26 -23.83 -2.79
CA ARG A 534 -14.34 -24.33 -1.41
C ARG A 534 -13.21 -25.30 -1.11
N LYS A 535 -12.90 -26.22 -2.03
CA LYS A 535 -11.78 -27.15 -1.94
C LYS A 535 -10.46 -26.38 -1.86
N ALA A 536 -10.20 -25.49 -2.81
CA ALA A 536 -8.96 -24.71 -2.85
C ALA A 536 -8.74 -23.86 -1.58
N LEU A 537 -9.82 -23.29 -1.02
CA LEU A 537 -9.76 -22.56 0.26
C LEU A 537 -9.47 -23.48 1.45
N ALA A 538 -9.98 -24.71 1.45
CA ALA A 538 -9.71 -25.70 2.48
C ALA A 538 -8.26 -26.19 2.42
N ASP A 539 -7.74 -26.47 1.22
CA ASP A 539 -6.33 -26.83 1.01
C ASP A 539 -5.40 -25.71 1.53
N LEU A 540 -5.76 -24.44 1.27
CA LEU A 540 -5.02 -23.29 1.80
C LEU A 540 -5.15 -23.17 3.33
N ASP A 541 -6.32 -23.45 3.91
CA ASP A 541 -6.52 -23.45 5.36
C ASP A 541 -5.62 -24.49 6.06
N GLU A 542 -5.45 -25.68 5.48
CA GLU A 542 -4.54 -26.72 5.98
C GLU A 542 -3.08 -26.23 5.99
N VAL A 543 -2.62 -25.63 4.89
CA VAL A 543 -1.28 -25.06 4.78
C VAL A 543 -1.07 -23.94 5.82
N VAL A 544 -2.01 -23.00 5.91
CA VAL A 544 -1.93 -21.88 6.88
C VAL A 544 -1.92 -22.40 8.31
N GLN A 545 -2.74 -23.39 8.64
CA GLN A 545 -2.81 -23.96 9.99
C GLN A 545 -1.47 -24.57 10.39
N PHE A 546 -0.78 -25.24 9.49
CA PHE A 546 0.55 -25.80 9.74
C PHE A 546 1.56 -24.72 10.20
N PHE A 547 1.60 -23.56 9.52
CA PHE A 547 2.54 -22.48 9.85
C PHE A 547 2.09 -21.56 10.99
N THR A 548 0.81 -21.61 11.37
CA THR A 548 0.24 -20.76 12.43
C THR A 548 -0.05 -21.54 13.72
N THR A 549 0.24 -22.82 13.78
CA THR A 549 0.18 -23.56 15.05
C THR A 549 1.46 -23.27 15.85
N PRO A 550 1.38 -22.80 17.11
CA PRO A 550 2.57 -22.65 17.95
C PRO A 550 3.27 -24.00 18.11
N PHE A 551 4.56 -24.07 17.75
CA PHE A 551 5.41 -25.25 17.98
C PHE A 551 5.73 -25.47 19.46
#